data_AF-A0AAW9CKB0-F1
#
_entry.id   AF-A0AAW9CKB0-F1
#
_cell.length_a   1.000
_cell.length_b   1.000
_cell.length_c   1.000
_cell.angle_alpha   90.00
_cell.angle_beta   90.00
_cell.angle_gamma   90.00
#
_symmetry.space_group_name_H-M   'P 1'
#
loop_
_entity.id
_entity.type
_entity.pdbx_description
1 polymer ?
#
loop_
_entity_poly.entity_id
_entity_poly.type
_entity_poly.pdbx_seq_one_letter_code
_entity_poly.pdbx_strand_id
1 'polypeptide(L)' 'MKGADENELHAMSMITVNAEGHAVMSRVHKPGSGKRSVLILRPADREEWLSAGNIGAARAMLQLCPADEIVAAPK' A
#
# COMPACT_ATOMS: atom_id res chain seq x y z
N MET A 1 19.83 -5.98 -10.03
CA MET A 1 19.66 -7.21 -10.84
C MET A 1 20.23 -6.90 -12.22
N LYS A 2 21.12 -7.72 -12.80
CA LYS A 2 21.64 -7.43 -14.14
C LYS A 2 20.57 -7.81 -15.17
N GLY A 3 20.18 -6.86 -16.02
CA GLY A 3 19.32 -7.15 -17.16
C GLY A 3 20.05 -7.98 -18.22
N ALA A 4 19.30 -8.58 -19.14
CA ALA A 4 19.84 -9.39 -20.23
C ALA A 4 20.83 -8.62 -21.14
N ASP A 5 20.77 -7.29 -21.13
CA ASP A 5 21.56 -6.37 -21.96
C ASP A 5 22.68 -5.64 -21.17
N GLU A 6 23.10 -6.20 -20.03
CA GLU A 6 24.04 -5.58 -19.06
C GLU A 6 23.58 -4.25 -18.44
N ASN A 7 22.40 -3.75 -18.80
CA ASN A 7 21.80 -2.58 -18.17
C ASN A 7 21.34 -2.89 -16.72
N GLU A 8 21.42 -1.89 -15.86
CA GLU A 8 20.97 -2.00 -14.48
C GLU A 8 19.44 -2.09 -14.43
N LEU A 9 18.91 -3.17 -13.83
CA LEU A 9 17.48 -3.36 -13.68
C LEU A 9 17.04 -2.97 -12.28
N HIS A 10 16.16 -1.97 -12.22
CA HIS A 10 15.44 -1.54 -11.03
C HIS A 10 14.04 -2.15 -11.00
N ALA A 11 13.65 -2.73 -9.88
CA ALA A 11 12.33 -3.29 -9.65
C ALA A 11 11.74 -2.68 -8.37
N MET A 12 10.42 -2.54 -8.35
CA MET A 12 9.67 -2.04 -7.20
C MET A 12 8.41 -2.88 -7.00
N SER A 13 7.87 -2.86 -5.78
CA SER A 13 6.61 -3.48 -5.45
C SER A 13 5.81 -2.56 -4.52
N MET A 14 4.49 -2.71 -4.55
CA MET A 14 3.61 -1.99 -3.64
C MET A 14 3.48 -2.76 -2.33
N ILE A 15 3.62 -2.05 -1.21
CA ILE A 15 3.29 -2.60 0.10
C ILE A 15 1.78 -2.73 0.21
N THR A 16 1.32 -3.89 0.68
CA THR A 16 -0.08 -4.15 0.95
C THR A 16 -0.32 -4.42 2.43
N VAL A 17 -1.51 -4.09 2.89
CA VAL A 17 -2.01 -4.39 4.24
C VAL A 17 -3.30 -5.20 4.15
N ASN A 18 -3.67 -5.88 5.24
CA ASN A 18 -4.95 -6.60 5.31
C ASN A 18 -6.10 -5.59 5.18
N ALA A 19 -7.09 -5.91 4.35
CA ALA A 19 -8.27 -5.09 4.10
C ALA A 19 -9.59 -5.78 4.50
N GLU A 20 -9.51 -6.90 5.22
CA GLU A 20 -10.67 -7.57 5.80
C GLU A 20 -11.44 -6.60 6.72
N GLY A 21 -12.77 -6.55 6.59
CA GLY A 21 -13.61 -5.63 7.35
C GLY A 21 -13.58 -4.15 6.90
N HIS A 22 -12.72 -3.76 5.95
CA HIS A 22 -12.72 -2.38 5.45
C HIS A 22 -13.99 -2.08 4.64
N ALA A 23 -14.71 -1.00 4.95
CA ALA A 23 -16.05 -0.74 4.41
C ALA A 23 -16.11 -0.66 2.88
N VAL A 24 -15.03 -0.21 2.23
CA VAL A 24 -14.91 -0.13 0.76
C VAL A 24 -14.03 -1.25 0.20
N MET A 25 -12.81 -1.37 0.72
CA MET A 25 -11.74 -2.19 0.12
C MET A 25 -11.96 -3.71 0.24
N SER A 26 -12.77 -4.17 1.22
CA SER A 26 -13.13 -5.58 1.34
C SER A 26 -14.01 -6.08 0.18
N ARG A 27 -14.68 -5.16 -0.54
CA ARG A 27 -15.68 -5.48 -1.58
C ARG A 27 -15.12 -5.56 -3.00
N VAL A 28 -13.93 -5.01 -3.23
CA VAL A 28 -13.32 -4.88 -4.58
C VAL A 28 -12.53 -6.09 -5.05
N HIS A 29 -12.36 -7.10 -4.19
CA HIS A 29 -11.71 -8.37 -4.55
C HIS A 29 -12.74 -9.49 -4.70
N LYS A 30 -12.40 -10.52 -5.50
CA LYS A 30 -13.24 -11.71 -5.71
C LYS A 30 -13.70 -12.32 -4.37
N PRO A 31 -14.92 -12.89 -4.29
CA PRO A 31 -15.34 -13.67 -3.13
C PRO A 31 -14.36 -14.81 -2.85
N GLY A 32 -14.06 -15.07 -1.57
CA GLY A 32 -13.14 -16.14 -1.16
C GLY A 32 -11.64 -15.84 -1.32
N SER A 33 -11.25 -14.71 -1.92
CA SER A 33 -9.84 -14.27 -1.91
C SER A 33 -9.54 -13.40 -0.70
N GLY A 34 -8.36 -13.57 -0.11
CA GLY A 34 -7.88 -12.69 0.96
C GLY A 34 -7.91 -11.21 0.54
N LYS A 35 -8.45 -10.35 1.40
CA LYS A 35 -8.63 -8.93 1.10
C LYS A 35 -7.35 -8.18 1.44
N ARG A 36 -6.76 -7.54 0.43
CA ARG A 36 -5.55 -6.72 0.58
C ARG A 36 -5.79 -5.36 -0.03
N SER A 37 -5.26 -4.32 0.58
CA SER A 37 -5.23 -2.98 0.01
C SER A 37 -3.80 -2.50 -0.08
N VAL A 38 -3.51 -1.66 -1.06
CA VAL A 38 -2.24 -0.94 -1.11
C VAL A 38 -2.18 0.06 0.04
N LEU A 39 -0.97 0.26 0.58
CA LEU A 39 -0.72 1.29 1.57
C LEU A 39 -0.79 2.67 0.91
N ILE A 40 -1.58 3.57 1.49
CA ILE A 40 -1.68 4.98 1.06
C ILE A 40 -1.09 5.83 2.18
N LEU A 41 0.05 6.47 1.92
CA LEU A 41 0.70 7.36 2.88
C LEU A 41 0.07 8.75 2.84
N ARG A 42 -0.17 9.34 4.02
CA ARG A 42 -0.58 10.75 4.09
C ARG A 42 0.57 11.63 3.61
N PRO A 43 0.28 12.80 2.99
CA PRO A 43 1.33 13.71 2.53
C PRO A 43 2.35 14.07 3.61
N ALA A 44 1.90 14.26 4.86
CA ALA A 44 2.75 14.61 5.99
C ALA A 44 3.73 13.48 6.41
N ASP A 45 3.42 12.23 6.09
CA ASP A 45 4.20 11.06 6.52
C ASP A 45 5.29 10.65 5.51
N ARG A 46 5.33 11.29 4.31
CA ARG A 46 6.20 10.87 3.19
C ARG A 46 7.69 11.01 3.51
N GLU A 47 8.09 12.12 4.12
CA GLU A 47 9.50 12.37 4.47
C GLU A 47 9.99 11.40 5.53
N GLU A 48 9.18 11.17 6.58
CA GLU A 48 9.48 10.18 7.61
C GLU A 48 9.55 8.76 7.03
N TRP A 49 8.68 8.42 6.07
CA TRP A 49 8.72 7.15 5.35
C TRP A 49 10.00 6.97 4.50
N LEU A 50 10.43 8.01 3.78
CA LEU A 50 11.58 7.95 2.88
C LEU A 50 12.94 8.02 3.61
N SER A 51 12.99 8.71 4.75
CA SER A 51 14.23 8.88 5.53
C SER A 51 14.66 7.62 6.30
N ALA A 52 13.76 6.65 6.48
CA ALA A 52 14.01 5.31 7.02
C ALA A 52 14.76 5.25 8.37
N GLY A 53 14.68 6.31 9.19
CA GLY A 53 15.39 6.39 10.47
C GLY A 53 14.71 5.63 11.61
N ASN A 54 13.40 5.40 11.51
CA ASN A 54 12.60 4.83 12.60
C ASN A 54 11.65 3.73 12.10
N ILE A 55 12.07 2.48 12.25
CA ILE A 55 11.27 1.29 11.90
C ILE A 55 9.92 1.29 12.65
N GLY A 56 9.89 1.79 13.89
CA GLY A 56 8.67 1.89 14.68
C GLY A 56 7.65 2.85 14.05
N ALA A 57 8.11 4.01 13.60
CA ALA A 57 7.28 4.99 12.89
C ALA A 57 6.75 4.41 11.57
N ALA A 58 7.62 3.78 10.76
CA ALA A 58 7.21 3.15 9.50
C ALA A 58 6.16 2.04 9.72
N ARG A 59 6.30 1.22 10.79
CA ARG A 59 5.30 0.20 11.14
C ARG A 59 3.97 0.81 11.58
N ALA A 60 3.99 1.93 12.31
CA ALA A 60 2.78 2.63 12.73
C ALA A 60 2.00 3.20 11.53
N MET A 61 2.68 3.55 10.44
CA MET A 61 2.06 4.02 9.20
C MET A 61 1.34 2.92 8.40
N LEU A 62 1.57 1.63 8.68
CA LEU A 62 0.98 0.48 7.94
C LEU A 62 -0.53 0.30 8.24
N GLN A 63 -1.33 1.32 7.94
CA GLN A 63 -2.76 1.38 8.19
C GLN A 63 -3.54 1.48 6.88
N LEU A 64 -4.81 1.07 6.92
CA LEU A 64 -5.73 1.30 5.82
C LEU A 64 -6.09 2.78 5.73
N CYS A 65 -6.23 3.29 4.51
CA CYS A 65 -6.85 4.58 4.27
C CYS A 65 -8.30 4.54 4.77
N PRO A 66 -8.77 5.50 5.59
CA PRO A 66 -10.13 5.54 6.08
C PRO A 66 -11.16 5.51 4.95
N ALA A 67 -12.27 4.81 5.17
CA ALA A 67 -13.28 4.59 4.13
C ALA A 67 -13.96 5.89 3.68
N ASP A 68 -14.09 6.86 4.58
CA ASP A 68 -14.67 8.19 4.32
C ASP A 68 -13.74 9.10 3.49
N GLU A 69 -12.45 8.76 3.40
CA GLU A 69 -11.49 9.44 2.52
C GLU A 69 -11.42 8.79 1.12
N ILE A 70 -12.23 7.76 0.86
CA ILE A 70 -12.25 7.02 -0.42
C ILE A 70 -13.57 7.25 -1.15
N VAL A 71 -13.48 7.77 -2.36
CA VAL A 71 -14.59 7.76 -3.31
C VAL A 71 -14.46 6.54 -4.21
N ALA A 72 -15.46 5.67 -4.20
CA ALA A 72 -15.57 4.52 -5.09
C ALA A 72 -16.74 4.71 -6.05
N ALA A 73 -16.51 4.47 -7.34
CA ALA A 73 -17.52 4.49 -8.38
C ALA A 73 -17.57 3.12 -9.09
N PRO A 74 -18.74 2.68 -9.57
CA PRO A 74 -18.82 1.50 -10.43
C PRO A 74 -18.00 1.71 -11.71
N LYS A 75 -17.57 0.59 -12.30
CA LYS A 75 -16.89 0.60 -13.60
C LYS A 75 -17.87 0.87 -14.73
#